data_AF-A0A7Y2CAM8-F1
#
_entry.id   AF-A0A7Y2CAM8-F1
#
_cell.length_a   1.000
_cell.length_b   1.000
_cell.length_c   1.000
_cell.angle_alpha   90.00
_cell.angle_beta   90.00
_cell.angle_gamma   90.00
#
_symmetry.space_group_name_H-M   'P 1'
#
loop_
_entity.id
_entity.type
_entity.pdbx_description
1 polymer ?
#
loop_
_entity_poly.entity_id
_entity_poly.type
_entity_poly.pdbx_seq_one_letter_code
_entity_poly.pdbx_strand_id
1 'polypeptide(L)'
;FKDDQGSIRFANVNGSSAPMMQMFQSGTNNATRMLVAHSPSFSGWGIQYNDTSDTFTFIGDDIPVLSTQLSGAQRVGVGTPNPGAKLHVTSNSSLGVAQLKLTEDQFDYSRITMNNTLNTNFWDIAARTDADLANAQLNFYHSDVGDIVSVNARGRVGINDPSPAYTMEVNGNGSARIMNLYNTIPTTTATTYNYGVRSNLSQANNTGFPRLYNIYGISTDNDAYLTYGLYGYASGASNNNYGVYAYAPTASGYAGYFNGNVYTTGSYQPSDEKLKNNIQAFRGGLDKIMALSPISSEYDTQQYQALNLPEGEQYGFVAAQVKAVMPQLVRESFQPYEEAISDTEEGQGIAFEAVNYTGLIPVLVSAIQEQQEAIAALQAELAALRASSNN
;
A
#
# COMPACT_ATOMS: atom_id res chain seq x y z
N PHE A 1 50.55 18.19 52.13
CA PHE A 1 49.49 18.96 52.81
C PHE A 1 49.39 18.44 54.24
N LYS A 2 49.33 19.33 55.26
CA LYS A 2 49.19 18.94 56.68
C LYS A 2 47.81 19.29 57.26
N ASP A 3 46.95 19.91 56.44
CA ASP A 3 45.62 20.38 56.78
C ASP A 3 44.68 19.86 55.69
N ASP A 4 43.70 19.05 56.07
CA ASP A 4 42.70 18.41 55.22
C ASP A 4 41.56 19.38 54.84
N GLN A 5 41.50 20.56 55.47
CA GLN A 5 40.61 21.66 55.12
C GLN A 5 41.32 22.76 54.31
N GLY A 6 42.64 22.66 54.16
CA GLY A 6 43.44 23.61 53.38
C GLY A 6 43.18 23.47 51.89
N SER A 7 42.74 24.54 51.22
CA SER A 7 42.59 24.56 49.76
C SER A 7 43.86 25.02 49.05
N ILE A 8 44.07 24.55 47.81
CA ILE A 8 45.06 25.14 46.90
C ILE A 8 44.47 26.45 46.39
N ARG A 9 45.11 27.57 46.75
CA ARG A 9 44.69 28.92 46.34
C ARG A 9 45.76 29.55 45.46
N PHE A 10 45.33 30.09 44.33
CA PHE A 10 46.20 30.84 43.42
C PHE A 10 46.04 32.34 43.69
N ALA A 11 47.12 33.10 43.51
CA ALA A 11 47.12 34.55 43.66
C ALA A 11 46.23 35.22 42.58
N ASN A 12 45.63 36.36 42.92
CA ASN A 12 44.92 37.19 41.96
C ASN A 12 45.89 37.76 40.91
N VAL A 13 45.48 37.80 39.64
CA VAL A 13 46.33 38.24 38.53
C VAL A 13 46.20 39.77 38.33
N ASN A 14 47.30 40.50 38.49
CA ASN A 14 47.39 41.95 38.20
C ASN A 14 48.34 42.22 37.01
N GLY A 15 48.22 41.46 35.91
CA GLY A 15 49.13 41.55 34.77
C GLY A 15 49.06 40.33 33.84
N SER A 16 50.19 39.97 33.21
CA SER A 16 50.28 38.84 32.27
C SER A 16 49.83 37.52 32.91
N SER A 17 48.93 36.80 32.21
CA SER A 17 48.32 35.55 32.67
C SER A 17 49.21 34.35 32.33
N ALA A 18 50.30 34.18 33.09
CA ALA A 18 51.08 32.94 33.04
C ALA A 18 50.29 31.80 33.71
N PRO A 19 50.40 30.55 33.21
CA PRO A 19 49.73 29.41 33.84
C PRO A 19 50.27 29.18 35.27
N MET A 20 49.37 29.08 36.24
CA MET A 20 49.72 28.84 37.66
C MET A 20 50.19 27.41 37.92
N MET A 21 49.86 26.49 37.03
CA MET A 21 50.32 25.11 37.03
C MET A 21 50.70 24.70 35.61
N GLN A 22 51.89 24.16 35.44
CA GLN A 22 52.34 23.51 34.22
C GLN A 22 52.42 22.00 34.46
N MET A 23 51.90 21.20 33.55
CA MET A 23 51.91 19.74 33.70
C MET A 23 53.32 19.13 33.54
N PHE A 24 54.15 19.79 32.72
CA PHE A 24 55.51 19.37 32.38
C PHE A 24 56.48 20.54 32.53
N GLN A 25 57.72 20.21 32.85
CA GLN A 25 58.81 21.17 33.01
C GLN A 25 59.34 21.68 31.65
N SER A 26 59.24 20.87 30.60
CA SER A 26 59.62 21.21 29.22
C SER A 26 59.07 20.16 28.22
N GLY A 27 59.24 20.41 26.91
CA GLY A 27 58.91 19.46 25.84
C GLY A 27 57.45 19.45 25.41
N THR A 28 57.17 18.74 24.31
CA THR A 28 55.83 18.58 23.69
C THR A 28 55.48 17.11 23.41
N ASN A 29 56.21 16.16 24.02
CA ASN A 29 56.02 14.72 23.86
C ASN A 29 56.41 14.00 25.15
N ASN A 30 55.67 14.28 26.21
CA ASN A 30 55.86 13.67 27.52
C ASN A 30 55.06 12.38 27.66
N ALA A 31 55.52 11.47 28.52
CA ALA A 31 54.80 10.24 28.80
C ALA A 31 53.41 10.52 29.39
N THR A 32 52.43 9.71 28.98
CA THR A 32 51.06 9.78 29.53
C THR A 32 51.11 9.59 31.05
N ARG A 33 50.39 10.45 31.79
CA ARG A 33 50.40 10.41 33.25
C ARG A 33 49.06 10.77 33.87
N MET A 34 48.82 10.24 35.07
CA MET A 34 47.74 10.70 35.93
C MET A 34 48.12 12.06 36.52
N LEU A 35 47.22 13.03 36.37
CA LEU A 35 47.32 14.35 36.98
C LEU A 35 46.70 14.35 38.38
N VAL A 36 45.56 13.70 38.51
CA VAL A 36 44.86 13.46 39.76
C VAL A 36 44.44 12.00 39.77
N ALA A 37 44.82 11.27 40.81
CA ALA A 37 44.43 9.88 41.01
C ALA A 37 43.55 9.73 42.26
N HIS A 38 42.66 8.74 42.27
CA HIS A 38 41.74 8.50 43.38
C HIS A 38 42.48 8.21 44.70
N SER A 39 43.44 7.29 44.69
CA SER A 39 44.27 6.95 45.85
C SER A 39 45.49 6.11 45.44
N PRO A 40 46.46 5.85 46.33
CA PRO A 40 47.56 4.92 46.04
C PRO A 40 47.10 3.52 45.61
N SER A 41 45.97 3.02 46.13
CA SER A 41 45.40 1.71 45.75
C SER A 41 44.65 1.73 44.42
N PHE A 42 44.28 2.92 43.93
CA PHE A 42 43.52 3.13 42.70
C PHE A 42 44.21 4.22 41.86
N SER A 43 45.50 4.02 41.60
CA SER A 43 46.34 5.04 40.96
C SER A 43 45.99 5.28 39.49
N GLY A 44 45.22 4.39 38.85
CA GLY A 44 44.74 4.52 37.46
C GLY A 44 43.43 5.30 37.31
N TRP A 45 42.72 5.58 38.40
CA TRP A 45 41.41 6.22 38.36
C TRP A 45 41.55 7.71 38.62
N GLY A 46 40.87 8.56 37.84
CA GLY A 46 40.93 10.01 37.98
C GLY A 46 41.11 10.70 36.63
N ILE A 47 42.03 11.66 36.55
CA ILE A 47 42.27 12.46 35.34
C ILE A 47 43.66 12.13 34.79
N GLN A 48 43.69 11.56 33.59
CA GLN A 48 44.90 11.28 32.84
C GLN A 48 45.10 12.34 31.76
N TYR A 49 46.36 12.68 31.48
CA TYR A 49 46.74 13.46 30.31
C TYR A 49 47.73 12.70 29.43
N ASN A 50 47.43 12.64 28.14
CA ASN A 50 48.31 12.14 27.09
C ASN A 50 48.81 13.31 26.24
N ASP A 51 50.10 13.63 26.34
CA ASP A 51 50.73 14.76 25.66
C ASP A 51 50.85 14.53 24.14
N THR A 52 51.04 13.29 23.71
CA THR A 52 51.16 12.98 22.27
C THR A 52 49.87 13.26 21.51
N SER A 53 48.71 13.12 22.16
CA SER A 53 47.40 13.36 21.56
C SER A 53 46.68 14.58 22.12
N ASP A 54 47.35 15.37 22.96
CA ASP A 54 46.79 16.45 23.78
C ASP A 54 45.40 16.12 24.34
N THR A 55 45.27 14.96 24.99
CA THR A 55 43.97 14.42 25.41
C THR A 55 43.90 14.29 26.92
N PHE A 56 42.86 14.88 27.53
CA PHE A 56 42.45 14.53 28.88
C PHE A 56 41.50 13.35 28.85
N THR A 57 41.69 12.37 29.73
CA THR A 57 40.77 11.24 29.91
C THR A 57 40.40 11.11 31.38
N PHE A 58 39.10 11.17 31.66
CA PHE A 58 38.50 10.81 32.94
C PHE A 58 38.31 9.30 32.97
N ILE A 59 38.94 8.63 33.93
CA ILE A 59 38.99 7.18 34.03
C ILE A 59 38.38 6.75 35.36
N GLY A 60 37.47 5.79 35.33
CA GLY A 60 36.95 5.12 36.52
C GLY A 60 36.89 3.63 36.27
N ASP A 61 37.30 2.82 37.26
CA ASP A 61 37.44 1.36 37.10
C ASP A 61 38.32 0.97 35.90
N ASP A 62 39.36 1.76 35.64
CA ASP A 62 40.25 1.67 34.48
C ASP A 62 39.55 1.75 33.10
N ILE A 63 38.29 2.19 33.09
CA ILE A 63 37.47 2.43 31.89
C ILE A 63 37.41 3.93 31.61
N PRO A 64 37.72 4.38 30.38
CA PRO A 64 37.51 5.76 29.96
C PRO A 64 36.03 6.15 30.04
N VAL A 65 35.72 7.18 30.83
CA VAL A 65 34.36 7.71 30.99
C VAL A 65 34.14 8.92 30.08
N LEU A 66 35.07 9.88 30.10
CA LEU A 66 35.03 11.10 29.27
C LEU A 66 36.43 11.38 28.74
N SER A 67 36.59 11.60 27.44
CA SER A 67 37.85 12.06 26.85
C SER A 67 37.65 13.37 26.11
N THR A 68 38.59 14.30 26.24
CA THR A 68 38.58 15.58 25.53
C THR A 68 39.92 15.78 24.81
N GLN A 69 39.87 15.85 23.48
CA GLN A 69 41.04 16.16 22.66
C GLN A 69 41.16 17.67 22.51
N LEU A 70 42.29 18.25 22.90
CA LEU A 70 42.52 19.70 22.82
C LEU A 70 43.13 20.13 21.48
N SER A 71 43.87 19.24 20.83
CA SER A 71 44.45 19.47 19.52
C SER A 71 43.92 18.47 18.49
N GLY A 72 44.42 18.57 17.25
CA GLY A 72 43.97 17.74 16.14
C GLY A 72 42.49 17.93 15.83
N ALA A 73 41.70 16.87 15.94
CA ALA A 73 40.30 16.89 15.55
C ALA A 73 39.36 17.55 16.58
N GLN A 74 39.84 17.82 17.80
CA GLN A 74 39.11 18.50 18.87
C GLN A 74 37.72 17.89 19.13
N ARG A 75 37.74 16.68 19.69
CA ARG A 75 36.57 15.82 19.87
C ARG A 75 36.35 15.47 21.34
N VAL A 76 35.11 15.14 21.66
CA VAL A 76 34.70 14.62 22.96
C VAL A 76 34.24 13.17 22.80
N GLY A 77 34.76 12.29 23.63
CA GLY A 77 34.36 10.89 23.72
C GLY A 77 33.70 10.60 25.06
N VAL A 78 32.58 9.87 25.08
CA VAL A 78 31.95 9.34 26.30
C VAL A 78 32.00 7.82 26.19
N GLY A 79 32.68 7.15 27.13
CA GLY A 79 32.93 5.70 27.06
C GLY A 79 34.00 5.27 26.05
N THR A 80 34.75 6.21 25.45
CA THR A 80 35.83 5.93 24.51
C THR A 80 36.91 7.00 24.55
N PRO A 81 38.21 6.65 24.56
CA PRO A 81 39.30 7.61 24.52
C PRO A 81 39.67 8.05 23.09
N ASN A 82 39.11 7.38 22.08
CA ASN A 82 39.42 7.61 20.66
C ASN A 82 38.14 8.00 19.89
N PRO A 83 37.58 9.19 20.11
CA PRO A 83 36.35 9.62 19.46
C PRO A 83 36.50 9.73 17.93
N GLY A 84 35.54 9.16 17.19
CA GLY A 84 35.50 9.20 15.71
C GLY A 84 34.81 10.43 15.13
N ALA A 85 34.02 11.15 15.93
CA ALA A 85 33.25 12.34 15.57
C ALA A 85 33.39 13.42 16.65
N LYS A 86 32.85 14.63 16.42
CA LYS A 86 32.93 15.74 17.39
C LYS A 86 32.42 15.36 18.78
N LEU A 87 31.33 14.58 18.83
CA LEU A 87 30.89 13.84 20.00
C LEU A 87 30.78 12.36 19.63
N HIS A 88 31.43 11.47 20.36
CA HIS A 88 31.31 10.01 20.19
C HIS A 88 30.91 9.37 21.51
N VAL A 89 29.70 8.80 21.58
CA VAL A 89 29.23 8.06 22.75
C VAL A 89 29.30 6.56 22.45
N THR A 90 30.01 5.80 23.28
CA THR A 90 30.15 4.35 23.15
C THR A 90 29.72 3.68 24.44
N SER A 91 28.72 2.80 24.37
CA SER A 91 28.29 1.97 25.49
C SER A 91 27.49 0.77 24.99
N ASN A 92 27.70 -0.39 25.61
CA ASN A 92 26.85 -1.56 25.43
C ASN A 92 25.62 -1.42 26.36
N SER A 93 24.50 -0.98 25.80
CA SER A 93 23.29 -0.68 26.56
C SER A 93 22.19 -1.74 26.36
N SER A 94 21.07 -1.56 27.06
CA SER A 94 19.87 -2.39 26.95
C SER A 94 18.63 -1.53 26.68
N LEU A 95 17.50 -2.17 26.30
CA LEU A 95 16.21 -1.48 26.23
C LEU A 95 15.94 -0.73 27.56
N GLY A 96 15.58 0.55 27.47
CA GLY A 96 15.34 1.43 28.62
C GLY A 96 16.57 2.18 29.15
N VAL A 97 17.80 1.80 28.78
CA VAL A 97 19.04 2.51 29.13
C VAL A 97 19.66 3.08 27.85
N ALA A 98 19.34 4.33 27.53
CA ALA A 98 19.78 4.94 26.28
C ALA A 98 21.25 5.40 26.36
N GLN A 99 22.00 5.30 25.25
CA GLN A 99 23.29 5.98 25.09
C GLN A 99 23.13 7.50 25.09
N LEU A 100 22.04 8.00 24.49
CA LEU A 100 21.64 9.40 24.52
C LEU A 100 20.19 9.47 24.98
N LYS A 101 19.95 10.05 26.16
CA LYS A 101 18.61 10.35 26.66
C LYS A 101 18.40 11.85 26.63
N LEU A 102 17.40 12.28 25.87
CA LEU A 102 16.88 13.65 25.89
C LEU A 102 15.63 13.65 26.75
N THR A 103 15.43 14.69 27.55
CA THR A 103 14.26 14.83 28.41
C THR A 103 13.82 16.28 28.34
N GLU A 104 12.61 16.48 27.82
CA GLU A 104 11.93 17.76 27.85
C GLU A 104 11.14 17.86 29.16
N ASP A 105 11.09 19.05 29.76
CA ASP A 105 10.46 19.29 31.06
C ASP A 105 9.08 19.99 30.95
N GLN A 106 8.61 20.22 29.72
CA GLN A 106 7.33 20.82 29.39
C GLN A 106 6.55 20.01 28.34
N PHE A 107 5.37 20.50 27.95
CA PHE A 107 4.54 19.89 26.92
C PHE A 107 5.05 20.21 25.50
N ASP A 108 6.28 19.78 25.22
CA ASP A 108 6.95 19.97 23.94
C ASP A 108 7.78 18.71 23.60
N TYR A 109 8.52 18.75 22.49
CA TYR A 109 9.30 17.64 21.98
C TYR A 109 10.74 17.67 22.50
N SER A 110 11.24 16.52 22.92
CA SER A 110 12.68 16.32 22.99
C SER A 110 13.23 16.14 21.58
N ARG A 111 14.32 16.81 21.21
CA ARG A 111 14.77 16.85 19.80
C ARG A 111 16.27 16.90 19.60
N ILE A 112 16.69 16.39 18.44
CA ILE A 112 18.01 16.61 17.86
C ILE A 112 17.84 17.51 16.64
N THR A 113 18.41 18.71 16.70
CA THR A 113 18.32 19.71 15.63
C THR A 113 19.52 19.63 14.69
N MET A 114 19.24 19.76 13.39
CA MET A 114 20.23 19.80 12.32
C MET A 114 19.99 21.05 11.49
N ASN A 115 20.98 21.95 11.46
CA ASN A 115 20.94 23.19 10.69
C ASN A 115 22.28 23.45 10.00
N ASN A 116 22.29 24.38 9.05
CA ASN A 116 23.50 24.84 8.38
C ASN A 116 23.58 26.36 8.53
N THR A 117 24.74 26.92 8.87
CA THR A 117 24.88 28.38 9.09
C THR A 117 24.62 29.23 7.84
N LEU A 118 24.51 28.61 6.66
CA LEU A 118 24.15 29.26 5.41
C LEU A 118 22.63 29.44 5.23
N ASN A 119 21.79 28.76 6.04
CA ASN A 119 20.35 28.90 6.04
C ASN A 119 19.80 29.03 7.47
N THR A 120 18.62 29.65 7.62
CA THR A 120 17.97 29.76 8.93
C THR A 120 17.14 28.52 9.29
N ASN A 121 16.86 27.69 8.28
CA ASN A 121 15.97 26.55 8.42
C ASN A 121 16.70 25.37 9.05
N PHE A 122 15.91 24.52 9.69
CA PHE A 122 16.44 23.36 10.39
C PHE A 122 15.51 22.15 10.24
N TRP A 123 16.11 21.00 10.47
CA TRP A 123 15.42 19.73 10.63
C TRP A 123 15.50 19.30 12.08
N ASP A 124 14.37 18.84 12.61
CA ASP A 124 14.34 18.16 13.90
C ASP A 124 13.93 16.70 13.71
N ILE A 125 14.64 15.80 14.39
CA ILE A 125 14.08 14.52 14.81
C ILE A 125 13.57 14.74 16.22
N ALA A 126 12.25 14.73 16.38
CA ALA A 126 11.58 15.20 17.58
C ALA A 126 10.61 14.13 18.10
N ALA A 127 10.68 13.83 19.39
CA ALA A 127 9.77 12.88 20.03
C ALA A 127 9.09 13.53 21.25
N ARG A 128 7.78 13.32 21.35
CA ARG A 128 6.95 13.70 22.49
C ARG A 128 6.21 12.48 23.00
N THR A 129 6.27 12.26 24.30
CA THR A 129 5.45 11.27 25.00
C THR A 129 4.16 11.91 25.47
N ASP A 130 3.07 11.16 25.47
CA ASP A 130 1.77 11.61 25.96
C ASP A 130 1.03 10.42 26.61
N ALA A 131 0.12 10.71 27.54
CA ALA A 131 -0.75 9.69 28.12
C ALA A 131 -1.77 9.16 27.11
N ASP A 132 -2.21 10.00 26.16
CA ASP A 132 -2.94 9.54 24.98
C ASP A 132 -1.97 9.12 23.87
N LEU A 133 -2.02 7.84 23.53
CA LEU A 133 -1.19 7.26 22.46
C LEU A 133 -1.42 7.90 21.08
N ALA A 134 -2.53 8.62 20.85
CA ALA A 134 -2.73 9.40 19.64
C ALA A 134 -1.82 10.64 19.57
N ASN A 135 -1.50 11.24 20.71
CA ASN A 135 -0.73 12.48 20.82
C ASN A 135 0.78 12.22 21.03
N ALA A 136 1.14 11.02 21.49
CA ALA A 136 2.52 10.56 21.57
C ALA A 136 3.08 10.33 20.16
N GLN A 137 4.11 11.08 19.78
CA GLN A 137 4.56 11.22 18.40
C GLN A 137 6.09 11.22 18.28
N LEU A 138 6.59 10.67 17.18
CA LEU A 138 7.94 10.80 16.67
C LEU A 138 7.87 11.42 15.28
N ASN A 139 8.50 12.58 15.10
CA ASN A 139 8.39 13.39 13.91
C ASN A 139 9.76 13.62 13.26
N PHE A 140 9.74 13.66 11.92
CA PHE A 140 10.73 14.30 11.09
C PHE A 140 10.16 15.63 10.64
N TYR A 141 10.65 16.69 11.26
CA TYR A 141 10.13 18.05 11.13
C TYR A 141 11.11 18.92 10.33
N HIS A 142 10.58 19.81 9.50
CA HIS A 142 11.35 20.90 8.89
C HIS A 142 10.71 22.24 9.22
N SER A 143 11.53 23.23 9.56
CA SER A 143 11.07 24.55 10.06
C SER A 143 10.07 25.29 9.16
N ASP A 144 10.11 25.04 7.85
CA ASP A 144 9.25 25.76 6.90
C ASP A 144 7.92 25.07 6.61
N VAL A 145 7.87 23.75 6.73
CA VAL A 145 6.72 22.95 6.27
C VAL A 145 6.06 22.15 7.39
N GLY A 146 6.69 22.12 8.57
CA GLY A 146 6.18 21.36 9.71
C GLY A 146 6.60 19.90 9.69
N ASP A 147 5.73 19.04 10.20
CA ASP A 147 5.93 17.60 10.26
C ASP A 147 5.78 16.96 8.87
N ILE A 148 6.86 16.37 8.36
CA ILE A 148 6.87 15.70 7.05
C ILE A 148 6.59 14.21 7.21
N VAL A 149 7.19 13.57 8.21
CA VAL A 149 6.89 12.18 8.57
C VAL A 149 6.56 12.14 10.04
N SER A 150 5.38 11.61 10.37
CA SER A 150 4.93 11.47 11.76
C SER A 150 4.56 10.03 12.05
N VAL A 151 5.05 9.52 13.18
CA VAL A 151 4.67 8.21 13.70
C VAL A 151 4.07 8.40 15.08
N ASN A 152 2.83 7.94 15.29
CA ASN A 152 2.22 7.97 16.63
C ASN A 152 2.31 6.63 17.35
N ALA A 153 2.11 6.65 18.67
CA ALA A 153 2.20 5.45 19.50
C ALA A 153 1.05 4.44 19.29
N ARG A 154 0.06 4.75 18.44
CA ARG A 154 -0.95 3.79 17.94
C ARG A 154 -0.47 3.01 16.70
N GLY A 155 0.75 3.25 16.24
CA GLY A 155 1.35 2.55 15.10
C GLY A 155 0.92 3.11 13.74
N ARG A 156 0.47 4.38 13.69
CA ARG A 156 0.13 5.05 12.43
C ARG A 156 1.30 5.88 11.92
N VAL A 157 1.48 5.89 10.60
CA VAL A 157 2.51 6.66 9.89
C VAL A 157 1.86 7.62 8.91
N GLY A 158 2.12 8.91 9.07
CA GLY A 158 1.68 9.94 8.13
C GLY A 158 2.86 10.55 7.38
N ILE A 159 2.71 10.78 6.08
CA ILE A 159 3.61 11.59 5.26
C ILE A 159 2.85 12.84 4.80
N ASN A 160 3.36 14.01 5.18
CA ASN A 160 2.66 15.31 5.13
C ASN A 160 1.30 15.31 5.84
N ASP A 161 1.14 14.42 6.82
CA ASP A 161 -0.03 14.34 7.69
C ASP A 161 0.44 14.04 9.12
N PRO A 162 0.42 15.02 10.04
CA PRO A 162 0.84 14.80 11.42
C PRO A 162 -0.18 14.02 12.24
N SER A 163 -1.41 13.83 11.75
CA SER A 163 -2.51 13.18 12.47
C SER A 163 -3.23 12.14 11.61
N PRO A 164 -2.51 11.10 11.14
CA PRO A 164 -3.05 10.12 10.21
C PRO A 164 -4.28 9.41 10.81
N ALA A 165 -5.37 9.40 10.06
CA ALA A 165 -6.60 8.68 10.38
C ALA A 165 -6.42 7.16 10.19
N TYR A 166 -5.52 6.76 9.29
CA TYR A 166 -5.22 5.37 8.93
C TYR A 166 -3.81 4.94 9.34
N THR A 167 -3.51 3.64 9.25
CA THR A 167 -2.19 3.09 9.64
C THR A 167 -1.06 3.66 8.78
N MET A 168 -1.32 3.93 7.51
CA MET A 168 -0.41 4.65 6.63
C MET A 168 -1.22 5.64 5.82
N GLU A 169 -0.89 6.92 5.93
CA GLU A 169 -1.54 8.00 5.22
C GLU A 169 -0.47 8.87 4.55
N VAL A 170 -0.65 9.14 3.26
CA VAL A 170 0.26 9.99 2.50
C VAL A 170 -0.59 11.07 1.85
N ASN A 171 -0.41 12.29 2.33
CA ASN A 171 -1.12 13.45 1.81
C ASN A 171 -0.20 14.22 0.85
N GLY A 172 -0.76 14.66 -0.27
CA GLY A 172 -0.04 15.44 -1.27
C GLY A 172 -0.93 16.55 -1.80
N ASN A 173 -0.42 17.78 -1.82
CA ASN A 173 -1.07 18.91 -2.49
C ASN A 173 -0.29 19.25 -3.78
N GLY A 174 -0.95 19.19 -4.94
CA GLY A 174 -0.39 19.53 -6.26
C GLY A 174 -0.55 18.43 -7.33
N SER A 175 -0.07 18.69 -8.56
CA SER A 175 -0.14 17.79 -9.73
C SER A 175 0.77 16.55 -9.68
N ALA A 176 1.07 16.00 -8.49
CA ALA A 176 2.12 15.00 -8.28
C ALA A 176 1.57 13.63 -7.83
N ARG A 177 2.21 12.56 -8.31
CA ARG A 177 1.93 11.17 -7.89
C ARG A 177 2.16 11.04 -6.39
N ILE A 178 1.13 10.67 -5.63
CA ILE A 178 1.19 10.51 -4.17
C ILE A 178 2.13 9.35 -3.77
N MET A 179 2.06 8.23 -4.49
CA MET A 179 2.97 7.10 -4.35
C MET A 179 3.44 6.64 -5.73
N ASN A 180 4.73 6.75 -6.03
CA ASN A 180 5.33 6.25 -7.26
C ASN A 180 6.17 5.01 -6.97
N LEU A 181 5.59 3.83 -7.20
CA LEU A 181 6.24 2.53 -7.01
C LEU A 181 6.67 1.99 -8.37
N TYR A 182 7.97 1.91 -8.62
CA TYR A 182 8.52 1.33 -9.86
C TYR A 182 9.57 0.26 -9.54
N ASN A 183 9.56 -0.81 -10.34
CA ASN A 183 10.54 -1.89 -10.26
C ASN A 183 11.15 -2.11 -11.65
N THR A 184 12.46 -2.32 -11.72
CA THR A 184 13.18 -2.65 -12.96
C THR A 184 14.02 -3.88 -12.69
N ILE A 185 13.75 -4.96 -13.42
CA ILE A 185 14.43 -6.23 -13.22
C ILE A 185 15.57 -6.35 -14.24
N PRO A 186 16.83 -6.55 -13.80
CA PRO A 186 17.97 -6.74 -14.70
C PRO A 186 17.78 -7.99 -15.58
N THR A 187 18.22 -7.89 -16.84
CA THR A 187 18.08 -8.94 -17.89
C THR A 187 18.76 -10.27 -17.57
N THR A 188 19.58 -10.32 -16.52
CA THR A 188 20.32 -11.51 -16.07
C THR A 188 19.53 -12.42 -15.13
N THR A 189 18.32 -12.02 -14.71
CA THR A 189 17.51 -12.79 -13.76
C THR A 189 16.46 -13.62 -14.51
N ALA A 190 16.69 -14.93 -14.62
CA ALA A 190 15.73 -15.86 -15.21
C ALA A 190 14.65 -16.24 -14.17
N THR A 191 13.65 -15.39 -13.97
CA THR A 191 12.49 -15.68 -13.09
C THR A 191 11.22 -15.88 -13.92
N THR A 192 10.42 -16.89 -13.54
CA THR A 192 9.14 -17.21 -14.18
C THR A 192 8.01 -16.26 -13.77
N TYR A 193 8.08 -15.69 -12.56
CA TYR A 193 7.08 -14.77 -12.01
C TYR A 193 7.76 -13.55 -11.39
N ASN A 194 7.30 -12.35 -11.76
CA ASN A 194 7.82 -11.08 -11.28
C ASN A 194 6.66 -10.17 -10.88
N TYR A 195 6.76 -9.52 -9.72
CA TYR A 195 5.71 -8.66 -9.17
C TYR A 195 6.25 -7.23 -8.99
N GLY A 196 5.47 -6.24 -9.41
CA GLY A 196 5.74 -4.82 -9.11
C GLY A 196 5.19 -4.42 -7.75
N VAL A 197 3.89 -4.66 -7.54
CA VAL A 197 3.20 -4.50 -6.26
C VAL A 197 2.37 -5.76 -6.04
N ARG A 198 2.47 -6.36 -4.84
CA ARG A 198 1.62 -7.49 -4.42
C ARG A 198 0.79 -7.05 -3.23
N SER A 199 -0.51 -6.89 -3.44
CA SER A 199 -1.49 -6.70 -2.36
C SER A 199 -2.13 -8.04 -2.02
N ASN A 200 -2.20 -8.39 -0.74
CA ASN A 200 -2.82 -9.62 -0.26
C ASN A 200 -3.72 -9.31 0.93
N LEU A 201 -5.02 -9.52 0.75
CA LEU A 201 -6.01 -9.42 1.81
C LEU A 201 -6.53 -10.82 2.16
N SER A 202 -6.42 -11.18 3.43
CA SER A 202 -6.97 -12.40 3.99
C SER A 202 -7.69 -12.07 5.29
N GLN A 203 -8.87 -12.66 5.50
CA GLN A 203 -9.63 -12.53 6.74
C GLN A 203 -9.69 -13.89 7.45
N ALA A 204 -9.60 -13.89 8.78
CA ALA A 204 -9.90 -15.07 9.58
C ALA A 204 -11.40 -15.46 9.48
N ASN A 205 -11.77 -16.66 9.94
CA ASN A 205 -13.16 -17.11 9.93
C ASN A 205 -14.08 -16.07 10.57
N ASN A 206 -15.12 -15.67 9.83
CA ASN A 206 -16.13 -14.70 10.23
C ASN A 206 -17.52 -15.27 9.97
N THR A 207 -18.47 -15.02 10.88
CA THR A 207 -19.86 -15.48 10.80
C THR A 207 -20.81 -14.46 10.16
N GLY A 208 -20.33 -13.25 9.84
CA GLY A 208 -21.09 -12.20 9.14
C GLY A 208 -20.94 -12.23 7.61
N PHE A 209 -21.30 -11.12 6.96
CA PHE A 209 -21.21 -10.93 5.49
C PHE A 209 -20.08 -9.95 5.11
N PRO A 210 -18.80 -10.28 5.36
CA PRO A 210 -17.70 -9.36 5.11
C PRO A 210 -17.51 -9.09 3.61
N ARG A 211 -17.30 -7.82 3.28
CA ARG A 211 -16.89 -7.39 1.94
C ARG A 211 -15.39 -7.09 1.96
N LEU A 212 -14.64 -7.79 1.12
CA LEU A 212 -13.18 -7.71 1.09
C LEU A 212 -12.72 -7.06 -0.22
N TYR A 213 -12.03 -5.93 -0.10
CA TYR A 213 -11.45 -5.20 -1.23
C TYR A 213 -9.93 -5.23 -1.11
N ASN A 214 -9.25 -5.91 -2.04
CA ASN A 214 -7.78 -5.99 -2.02
C ASN A 214 -7.13 -4.71 -2.58
N ILE A 215 -7.75 -4.11 -3.60
CA ILE A 215 -7.40 -2.81 -4.18
C ILE A 215 -8.73 -2.07 -4.39
N TYR A 216 -8.84 -0.86 -3.83
CA TYR A 216 -10.00 0.01 -3.96
C TYR A 216 -9.55 1.40 -4.40
N GLY A 217 -9.85 1.75 -5.65
CA GLY A 217 -9.47 3.02 -6.25
C GLY A 217 -10.70 3.88 -6.52
N ILE A 218 -10.65 5.15 -6.11
CA ILE A 218 -11.72 6.13 -6.32
C ILE A 218 -11.11 7.31 -7.08
N SER A 219 -11.80 7.78 -8.11
CA SER A 219 -11.44 9.00 -8.84
C SER A 219 -12.71 9.81 -9.07
N THR A 220 -12.91 10.82 -8.22
CA THR A 220 -14.14 11.62 -8.13
C THR A 220 -13.76 13.09 -8.14
N ASP A 221 -13.53 13.63 -9.34
CA ASP A 221 -13.34 15.06 -9.55
C ASP A 221 -14.44 15.53 -10.52
N ASN A 222 -15.26 16.47 -10.06
CA ASN A 222 -16.39 17.00 -10.81
C ASN A 222 -15.96 17.80 -12.04
N ASP A 223 -14.71 18.28 -12.06
CA ASP A 223 -14.15 19.08 -13.16
C ASP A 223 -13.29 18.23 -14.12
N ALA A 224 -13.12 16.92 -13.87
CA ALA A 224 -12.31 16.05 -14.73
C ALA A 224 -12.98 15.80 -16.09
N TYR A 225 -12.26 16.09 -17.18
CA TYR A 225 -12.73 15.78 -18.55
C TYR A 225 -12.86 14.26 -18.79
N LEU A 226 -11.98 13.46 -18.19
CA LEU A 226 -12.03 11.99 -18.16
C LEU A 226 -11.53 11.50 -16.80
N THR A 227 -12.21 10.49 -16.25
CA THR A 227 -11.83 9.83 -15.01
C THR A 227 -11.69 8.33 -15.26
N TYR A 228 -10.63 7.71 -14.73
CA TYR A 228 -10.42 6.27 -14.79
C TYR A 228 -10.28 5.73 -13.37
N GLY A 229 -11.16 4.83 -12.96
CA GLY A 229 -10.99 4.10 -11.68
C GLY A 229 -9.85 3.08 -11.73
N LEU A 230 -9.59 2.51 -12.91
CA LEU A 230 -8.47 1.60 -13.19
C LEU A 230 -8.00 1.80 -14.63
N TYR A 231 -6.69 1.98 -14.83
CA TYR A 231 -6.08 2.00 -16.15
C TYR A 231 -5.02 0.88 -16.25
N GLY A 232 -5.40 -0.22 -16.92
CA GLY A 232 -4.51 -1.35 -17.20
C GLY A 232 -3.93 -1.26 -18.62
N TYR A 233 -2.60 -1.16 -18.73
CA TYR A 233 -1.91 -1.13 -20.01
C TYR A 233 -0.78 -2.16 -20.01
N ALA A 234 -0.84 -3.11 -20.93
CA ALA A 234 0.19 -4.12 -21.14
C ALA A 234 0.71 -4.02 -22.57
N SER A 235 2.03 -3.90 -22.71
CA SER A 235 2.71 -3.82 -24.01
C SER A 235 4.11 -4.42 -23.92
N GLY A 236 4.61 -4.90 -25.05
CA GLY A 236 6.00 -5.36 -25.17
C GLY A 236 6.25 -6.84 -24.88
N ALA A 237 5.24 -7.63 -24.48
CA ALA A 237 5.38 -9.08 -24.44
C ALA A 237 5.46 -9.65 -25.87
N SER A 238 6.36 -10.62 -26.09
CA SER A 238 6.59 -11.24 -27.40
C SER A 238 5.43 -12.10 -27.91
N ASN A 239 4.57 -12.58 -27.01
CA ASN A 239 3.47 -13.47 -27.33
C ASN A 239 2.11 -12.81 -27.04
N ASN A 240 1.78 -12.65 -25.75
CA ASN A 240 0.46 -12.18 -25.31
C ASN A 240 0.60 -11.01 -24.34
N ASN A 241 -0.17 -9.95 -24.56
CA ASN A 241 -0.32 -8.85 -23.62
C ASN A 241 -1.74 -8.89 -23.03
N TYR A 242 -1.85 -8.96 -21.71
CA TYR A 242 -3.13 -8.88 -21.01
C TYR A 242 -3.18 -7.57 -20.23
N GLY A 243 -3.97 -6.59 -20.70
CA GLY A 243 -4.16 -5.32 -19.99
C GLY A 243 -4.86 -5.52 -18.64
N VAL A 244 -5.77 -6.50 -18.58
CA VAL A 244 -6.40 -7.02 -17.37
C VAL A 244 -6.50 -8.54 -17.50
N TYR A 245 -5.99 -9.28 -16.52
CA TYR A 245 -6.19 -10.73 -16.40
C TYR A 245 -6.84 -11.01 -15.05
N ALA A 246 -8.04 -11.58 -15.08
CA ALA A 246 -8.81 -11.89 -13.89
C ALA A 246 -9.26 -13.36 -13.93
N TYR A 247 -9.28 -14.01 -12.76
CA TYR A 247 -9.56 -15.44 -12.63
C TYR A 247 -10.32 -15.70 -11.33
N ALA A 248 -11.46 -16.39 -11.44
CA ALA A 248 -12.28 -16.82 -10.32
C ALA A 248 -12.59 -18.32 -10.49
N PRO A 249 -11.91 -19.23 -9.75
CA PRO A 249 -12.03 -20.69 -9.96
C PRO A 249 -13.31 -21.31 -9.39
N THR A 250 -14.24 -20.52 -8.86
CA THR A 250 -15.46 -21.01 -8.22
C THR A 250 -16.60 -21.07 -9.22
N ALA A 251 -17.44 -22.11 -9.13
CA ALA A 251 -18.55 -22.31 -10.07
C ALA A 251 -19.56 -21.14 -10.11
N SER A 252 -19.69 -20.42 -9.00
CA SER A 252 -20.56 -19.24 -8.86
C SER A 252 -19.80 -17.91 -8.91
N GLY A 253 -18.49 -17.92 -9.20
CA GLY A 253 -17.64 -16.74 -9.23
C GLY A 253 -17.69 -16.01 -10.58
N TYR A 254 -17.48 -14.70 -10.55
CA TYR A 254 -17.30 -13.88 -11.75
C TYR A 254 -15.84 -13.45 -11.83
N ALA A 255 -15.14 -13.83 -12.91
CA ALA A 255 -13.80 -13.30 -13.17
C ALA A 255 -13.83 -11.80 -13.52
N GLY A 256 -14.93 -11.34 -14.14
CA GLY A 256 -15.24 -9.92 -14.33
C GLY A 256 -16.71 -9.67 -14.04
N TYR A 257 -17.00 -8.66 -13.23
CA TYR A 257 -18.35 -8.23 -12.89
C TYR A 257 -18.44 -6.73 -13.15
N PHE A 258 -19.36 -6.33 -14.03
CA PHE A 258 -19.53 -4.95 -14.46
C PHE A 258 -20.98 -4.55 -14.20
N ASN A 259 -21.18 -3.62 -13.26
CA ASN A 259 -22.49 -3.04 -12.97
C ASN A 259 -22.66 -1.79 -13.85
N GLY A 260 -23.41 -1.95 -14.95
CA GLY A 260 -23.59 -0.92 -15.98
C GLY A 260 -23.12 -1.36 -17.37
N ASN A 261 -23.12 -0.41 -18.31
CA ASN A 261 -22.81 -0.69 -19.72
C ASN A 261 -21.33 -1.05 -19.93
N VAL A 262 -21.08 -2.07 -20.75
CA VAL A 262 -19.72 -2.49 -21.16
C VAL A 262 -19.53 -2.25 -22.65
N TYR A 263 -18.60 -1.39 -23.01
CA TYR A 263 -18.16 -1.22 -24.39
C TYR A 263 -16.92 -2.07 -24.68
N THR A 264 -17.00 -2.91 -25.73
CA THR A 264 -15.86 -3.67 -26.24
C THR A 264 -15.77 -3.55 -27.75
N THR A 265 -14.58 -3.40 -28.30
CA THR A 265 -14.37 -3.40 -29.75
C THR A 265 -14.48 -4.79 -30.38
N GLY A 266 -14.37 -5.85 -29.57
CA GLY A 266 -14.58 -7.22 -29.99
C GLY A 266 -14.66 -8.19 -28.79
N SER A 267 -15.28 -9.35 -29.02
CA SER A 267 -15.41 -10.42 -28.03
C SER A 267 -15.28 -11.77 -28.73
N TYR A 268 -14.46 -12.66 -28.17
CA TYR A 268 -14.23 -14.00 -28.69
C TYR A 268 -14.44 -15.01 -27.57
N GLN A 269 -15.22 -16.06 -27.85
CA GLN A 269 -15.45 -17.16 -26.93
C GLN A 269 -14.78 -18.43 -27.48
N PRO A 270 -14.13 -19.26 -26.63
CA PRO A 270 -13.49 -20.49 -27.08
C PRO A 270 -14.52 -21.47 -27.65
N SER A 271 -14.27 -22.02 -28.84
CA SER A 271 -15.23 -22.88 -29.56
C SER A 271 -14.57 -24.01 -30.36
N ASP A 272 -13.27 -24.23 -30.18
CA ASP A 272 -12.49 -25.30 -30.82
C ASP A 272 -13.07 -26.69 -30.48
N GLU A 273 -13.07 -27.61 -31.45
CA GLU A 273 -13.58 -28.98 -31.30
C GLU A 273 -12.91 -29.71 -30.14
N LYS A 274 -11.60 -29.53 -29.94
CA LYS A 274 -10.85 -30.20 -28.86
C LYS A 274 -11.30 -29.78 -27.45
N LEU A 275 -12.04 -28.68 -27.34
CA LEU A 275 -12.57 -28.15 -26.08
C LEU A 275 -13.99 -28.66 -25.78
N LYS A 276 -14.56 -29.50 -26.67
CA LYS A 276 -15.95 -29.95 -26.60
C LYS A 276 -16.02 -31.47 -26.57
N ASN A 277 -17.03 -31.99 -25.87
CA ASN A 277 -17.38 -33.40 -25.85
C ASN A 277 -18.85 -33.54 -26.27
N ASN A 278 -19.25 -34.73 -26.74
CA ASN A 278 -20.65 -35.06 -27.10
C ASN A 278 -21.26 -34.11 -28.14
N ILE A 279 -20.53 -33.78 -29.20
CA ILE A 279 -21.01 -32.92 -30.27
C ILE A 279 -22.12 -33.64 -31.04
N GLN A 280 -23.33 -33.09 -31.02
CA GLN A 280 -24.51 -33.61 -31.72
C GLN A 280 -25.20 -32.48 -32.47
N ALA A 281 -25.89 -32.83 -33.57
CA ALA A 281 -26.73 -31.87 -34.28
C ALA A 281 -27.90 -31.43 -33.38
N PHE A 282 -28.13 -30.12 -33.31
CA PHE A 282 -29.29 -29.57 -32.63
C PHE A 282 -30.50 -29.54 -33.58
N ARG A 283 -31.66 -29.95 -33.06
CA ARG A 283 -32.97 -30.01 -33.74
C ARG A 283 -34.08 -29.63 -32.74
N GLY A 284 -35.26 -29.29 -33.25
CA GLY A 284 -36.38 -28.79 -32.45
C GLY A 284 -36.19 -27.32 -32.05
N GLY A 285 -35.42 -26.58 -32.85
CA GLY A 285 -35.25 -25.15 -32.65
C GLY A 285 -36.55 -24.40 -32.90
N LEU A 286 -37.32 -24.79 -33.92
CA LEU A 286 -38.54 -24.10 -34.31
C LEU A 286 -39.59 -24.17 -33.20
N ASP A 287 -39.86 -25.35 -32.67
CA ASP A 287 -40.83 -25.54 -31.57
C ASP A 287 -40.46 -24.70 -30.34
N LYS A 288 -39.17 -24.64 -30.00
CA LYS A 288 -38.68 -23.84 -28.87
C LYS A 288 -38.86 -22.35 -29.10
N ILE A 289 -38.52 -21.84 -30.28
CA ILE A 289 -38.68 -20.42 -30.61
C ILE A 289 -40.16 -20.03 -30.66
N MET A 290 -41.02 -20.89 -31.21
CA MET A 290 -42.47 -20.66 -31.26
C MET A 290 -43.14 -20.68 -29.87
N ALA A 291 -42.53 -21.36 -28.89
CA ALA A 291 -42.99 -21.36 -27.51
C ALA A 291 -42.55 -20.10 -26.72
N LEU A 292 -41.64 -19.28 -27.25
CA LEU A 292 -41.22 -18.03 -26.62
C LEU A 292 -42.11 -16.87 -27.05
N SER A 293 -42.27 -15.89 -26.16
CA SER A 293 -42.99 -14.63 -26.42
C SER A 293 -42.02 -13.45 -26.28
N PRO A 294 -41.49 -12.90 -27.39
CA PRO A 294 -40.70 -11.67 -27.35
C PRO A 294 -41.53 -10.52 -26.78
N ILE A 295 -40.90 -9.67 -25.98
CA ILE A 295 -41.51 -8.48 -25.39
C ILE A 295 -40.72 -7.22 -25.78
N SER A 296 -41.43 -6.09 -25.77
CA SER A 296 -40.82 -4.76 -25.64
C SER A 296 -41.09 -4.26 -24.22
N SER A 297 -40.09 -3.75 -23.53
CA SER A 297 -40.21 -3.28 -22.15
C SER A 297 -39.14 -2.26 -21.81
N GLU A 298 -39.41 -1.45 -20.79
CA GLU A 298 -38.41 -0.59 -20.14
C GLU A 298 -38.08 -1.16 -18.76
N TYR A 299 -36.83 -0.98 -18.31
CA TYR A 299 -36.45 -1.33 -16.96
C TYR A 299 -36.99 -0.30 -15.95
N ASP A 300 -37.41 -0.75 -14.78
CA ASP A 300 -37.73 0.15 -13.66
C ASP A 300 -36.44 0.65 -12.99
N THR A 301 -35.81 1.64 -13.62
CA THR A 301 -34.55 2.22 -13.15
C THR A 301 -34.72 3.01 -11.85
N GLN A 302 -35.94 3.47 -11.53
CA GLN A 302 -36.23 4.19 -10.28
C GLN A 302 -36.28 3.26 -9.08
N GLN A 303 -36.94 2.11 -9.21
CA GLN A 303 -37.01 1.10 -8.15
C GLN A 303 -35.66 0.39 -7.97
N TYR A 304 -34.94 0.14 -9.07
CA TYR A 304 -33.73 -0.68 -9.06
C TYR A 304 -32.45 0.08 -9.44
N GLN A 305 -32.26 1.27 -8.87
CA GLN A 305 -31.11 2.15 -9.14
C GLN A 305 -29.76 1.44 -8.95
N ALA A 306 -29.66 0.52 -7.98
CA ALA A 306 -28.43 -0.23 -7.68
C ALA A 306 -27.94 -1.14 -8.84
N LEU A 307 -28.78 -1.45 -9.83
CA LEU A 307 -28.45 -2.30 -10.97
C LEU A 307 -27.88 -1.54 -12.18
N ASN A 308 -27.86 -0.20 -12.15
CA ASN A 308 -27.42 0.67 -13.26
C ASN A 308 -27.94 0.20 -14.63
N LEU A 309 -29.23 -0.16 -14.67
CA LEU A 309 -29.89 -0.69 -15.86
C LEU A 309 -29.96 0.38 -16.96
N PRO A 310 -29.84 0.00 -18.24
CA PRO A 310 -29.94 0.95 -19.33
C PRO A 310 -31.35 1.56 -19.40
N GLU A 311 -31.42 2.84 -19.77
CA GLU A 311 -32.67 3.55 -20.01
C GLU A 311 -33.23 3.29 -21.42
N GLY A 312 -34.54 3.48 -21.56
CA GLY A 312 -35.26 3.39 -22.84
C GLY A 312 -35.75 1.99 -23.19
N GLU A 313 -36.52 1.93 -24.28
CA GLU A 313 -37.18 0.71 -24.76
C GLU A 313 -36.17 -0.40 -25.13
N GLN A 314 -36.37 -1.60 -24.58
CA GLN A 314 -35.57 -2.79 -24.84
C GLN A 314 -36.44 -3.92 -25.39
N TYR A 315 -35.88 -4.69 -26.33
CA TYR A 315 -36.49 -5.93 -26.80
C TYR A 315 -35.86 -7.12 -26.08
N GLY A 316 -36.69 -8.05 -25.60
CA GLY A 316 -36.18 -9.19 -24.86
C GLY A 316 -37.23 -10.24 -24.55
N PHE A 317 -37.00 -10.98 -23.46
CA PHE A 317 -37.90 -12.00 -22.95
C PHE A 317 -38.04 -11.92 -21.43
N VAL A 318 -39.18 -12.36 -20.91
CA VAL A 318 -39.33 -12.60 -19.47
C VAL A 318 -38.55 -13.86 -19.10
N ALA A 319 -37.60 -13.75 -18.18
CA ALA A 319 -36.70 -14.85 -17.81
C ALA A 319 -37.44 -16.12 -17.39
N ALA A 320 -38.50 -16.01 -16.59
CA ALA A 320 -39.33 -17.15 -16.17
C ALA A 320 -39.96 -17.92 -17.34
N GLN A 321 -40.36 -17.21 -18.42
CA GLN A 321 -40.91 -17.84 -19.63
C GLN A 321 -39.82 -18.57 -20.41
N VAL A 322 -38.62 -17.96 -20.53
CA VAL A 322 -37.46 -18.63 -21.13
C VAL A 322 -37.09 -19.87 -20.32
N LYS A 323 -37.11 -19.79 -18.98
CA LYS A 323 -36.76 -20.90 -18.08
C LYS A 323 -37.69 -22.11 -18.27
N ALA A 324 -38.96 -21.88 -18.56
CA ALA A 324 -39.92 -22.96 -18.82
C ALA A 324 -39.62 -23.75 -20.11
N VAL A 325 -39.02 -23.11 -21.12
CA VAL A 325 -38.74 -23.73 -22.43
C VAL A 325 -37.27 -24.17 -22.57
N MET A 326 -36.35 -23.36 -22.06
CA MET A 326 -34.89 -23.51 -22.17
C MET A 326 -34.21 -23.12 -20.84
N PRO A 327 -34.37 -23.95 -19.78
CA PRO A 327 -33.82 -23.64 -18.46
C PRO A 327 -32.30 -23.44 -18.45
N GLN A 328 -31.57 -24.08 -19.38
CA GLN A 328 -30.12 -23.94 -19.51
C GLN A 328 -29.65 -22.55 -19.97
N LEU A 329 -30.56 -21.70 -20.46
CA LEU A 329 -30.25 -20.32 -20.87
C LEU A 329 -30.58 -19.30 -19.78
N VAL A 330 -31.12 -19.73 -18.64
CA VAL A 330 -31.48 -18.85 -17.53
C VAL A 330 -30.63 -19.22 -16.31
N ARG A 331 -30.09 -18.21 -15.63
CA ARG A 331 -29.35 -18.39 -14.39
C ARG A 331 -29.79 -17.35 -13.37
N GLU A 332 -29.82 -17.76 -12.11
CA GLU A 332 -29.93 -16.83 -11.00
C GLU A 332 -28.64 -15.99 -10.88
N SER A 333 -28.84 -14.72 -10.55
CA SER A 333 -27.79 -13.74 -10.36
C SER A 333 -28.11 -12.89 -9.14
N PHE A 334 -27.10 -12.19 -8.64
CA PHE A 334 -27.22 -11.38 -7.44
C PHE A 334 -26.46 -10.07 -7.65
N GLN A 335 -27.13 -8.95 -7.35
CA GLN A 335 -26.53 -7.62 -7.31
C GLN A 335 -26.39 -7.21 -5.85
N PRO A 336 -25.16 -7.13 -5.30
CA PRO A 336 -24.97 -6.56 -3.98
C PRO A 336 -25.30 -5.06 -4.00
N TYR A 337 -25.91 -4.57 -2.93
CA TYR A 337 -26.02 -3.13 -2.71
C TYR A 337 -24.66 -2.52 -2.40
N GLU A 338 -24.41 -1.28 -2.81
CA GLU A 338 -23.15 -0.58 -2.51
C GLU A 338 -22.91 -0.49 -1.00
N GLU A 339 -23.96 -0.17 -0.24
CA GLU A 339 -24.02 -0.29 1.21
C GLU A 339 -25.06 -1.34 1.60
N ALA A 340 -24.70 -2.28 2.48
CA ALA A 340 -25.65 -3.27 2.98
C ALA A 340 -26.72 -2.57 3.83
N ILE A 341 -27.98 -2.93 3.62
CA ILE A 341 -29.12 -2.37 4.35
C ILE A 341 -29.26 -3.04 5.73
N SER A 342 -28.89 -4.33 5.83
CA SER A 342 -28.83 -5.07 7.09
C SER A 342 -27.94 -6.32 6.96
N ASP A 343 -27.60 -6.95 8.09
CA ASP A 343 -26.85 -8.21 8.16
C ASP A 343 -27.70 -9.46 7.87
N THR A 344 -28.78 -9.31 7.11
CA THR A 344 -29.59 -10.42 6.58
C THR A 344 -29.33 -10.59 5.09
N GLU A 345 -29.64 -11.76 4.53
CA GLU A 345 -29.42 -12.05 3.12
C GLU A 345 -30.14 -11.04 2.21
N GLU A 346 -31.37 -10.66 2.57
CA GLU A 346 -32.18 -9.65 1.87
C GLU A 346 -31.58 -8.25 1.97
N GLY A 347 -30.84 -7.96 3.05
CA GLY A 347 -30.13 -6.70 3.24
C GLY A 347 -28.85 -6.58 2.42
N GLN A 348 -28.35 -7.67 1.83
CA GLN A 348 -27.08 -7.67 1.09
C GLN A 348 -27.22 -7.23 -0.37
N GLY A 349 -28.41 -7.37 -0.97
CA GLY A 349 -28.61 -7.12 -2.39
C GLY A 349 -29.90 -7.71 -2.95
N ILE A 350 -29.98 -7.73 -4.28
CA ILE A 350 -31.15 -8.19 -5.03
C ILE A 350 -30.79 -9.43 -5.84
N ALA A 351 -31.54 -10.51 -5.65
CA ALA A 351 -31.50 -11.69 -6.50
C ALA A 351 -32.43 -11.53 -7.71
N PHE A 352 -32.00 -11.96 -8.89
CA PHE A 352 -32.79 -11.89 -10.12
C PHE A 352 -32.39 -12.98 -11.12
N GLU A 353 -33.23 -13.22 -12.12
CA GLU A 353 -32.93 -14.16 -13.20
C GLU A 353 -32.34 -13.44 -14.42
N ALA A 354 -31.21 -13.94 -14.93
CA ALA A 354 -30.52 -13.43 -16.11
C ALA A 354 -30.60 -14.43 -17.27
N VAL A 355 -30.70 -13.92 -18.50
CA VAL A 355 -30.83 -14.73 -19.73
C VAL A 355 -29.56 -14.67 -20.57
N ASN A 356 -29.05 -15.83 -21.00
CA ASN A 356 -27.98 -15.95 -21.99
C ASN A 356 -28.54 -15.77 -23.42
N TYR A 357 -28.69 -14.51 -23.84
CA TYR A 357 -29.17 -14.17 -25.19
C TYR A 357 -28.26 -14.70 -26.31
N THR A 358 -26.95 -14.77 -26.12
CA THR A 358 -26.02 -15.35 -27.11
C THR A 358 -26.30 -16.83 -27.35
N GLY A 359 -26.72 -17.56 -26.31
CA GLY A 359 -27.11 -18.96 -26.41
C GLY A 359 -28.39 -19.21 -27.24
N LEU A 360 -29.19 -18.17 -27.52
CA LEU A 360 -30.35 -18.28 -28.42
C LEU A 360 -29.94 -18.34 -29.89
N ILE A 361 -28.76 -17.84 -30.27
CA ILE A 361 -28.34 -17.77 -31.67
C ILE A 361 -28.32 -19.15 -32.34
N PRO A 362 -27.70 -20.21 -31.77
CA PRO A 362 -27.77 -21.55 -32.38
C PRO A 362 -29.18 -22.13 -32.45
N VAL A 363 -30.06 -21.77 -31.51
CA VAL A 363 -31.46 -22.22 -31.49
C VAL A 363 -32.24 -21.59 -32.65
N LEU A 364 -32.05 -20.28 -32.86
CA LEU A 364 -32.61 -19.54 -34.00
C LEU A 364 -32.12 -20.09 -35.33
N VAL A 365 -30.81 -20.41 -35.44
CA VAL A 365 -30.25 -21.03 -36.65
C VAL A 365 -30.94 -22.36 -36.95
N SER A 366 -31.14 -23.22 -35.94
CA SER A 366 -31.86 -24.50 -36.11
C SER A 366 -33.32 -24.29 -36.52
N ALA A 367 -34.00 -23.30 -35.91
CA ALA A 367 -35.38 -22.98 -36.24
C ALA A 367 -35.53 -22.55 -37.71
N ILE A 368 -34.61 -21.71 -38.21
CA ILE A 368 -34.59 -21.27 -39.61
C ILE A 368 -34.32 -22.43 -40.56
N GLN A 369 -33.40 -23.34 -40.19
CA GLN A 369 -33.12 -24.55 -40.98
C GLN A 369 -34.35 -25.46 -41.07
N GLU A 370 -35.02 -25.73 -39.95
CA GLU A 370 -36.25 -26.53 -39.90
C GLU A 370 -37.40 -25.87 -40.69
N GLN A 371 -37.55 -24.55 -40.58
CA GLN A 371 -38.51 -23.79 -41.36
C GLN A 371 -38.21 -23.90 -42.87
N GLN A 372 -36.94 -23.86 -43.27
CA GLN A 372 -36.53 -23.98 -44.66
C GLN A 372 -36.79 -25.39 -45.23
N GLU A 373 -36.62 -26.43 -44.42
CA GLU A 373 -36.98 -27.81 -44.77
C GLU A 373 -38.50 -27.94 -45.01
N ALA A 374 -39.32 -27.37 -44.11
CA ALA A 374 -40.78 -27.37 -44.26
C ALA A 374 -41.23 -26.60 -45.51
N ILE A 375 -40.63 -25.45 -45.81
CA ILE A 375 -40.91 -24.68 -47.03
C ILE A 375 -40.56 -25.51 -48.28
N ALA A 376 -39.40 -26.17 -48.30
CA ALA A 376 -39.00 -27.01 -49.43
C ALA A 376 -39.97 -28.18 -49.66
N ALA A 377 -40.44 -28.80 -48.57
CA ALA A 377 -41.44 -29.86 -48.63
C ALA A 377 -42.78 -29.36 -49.22
N LEU A 378 -43.27 -28.21 -48.73
CA LEU A 378 -44.51 -27.60 -49.24
C LEU A 378 -44.39 -27.20 -50.72
N GLN A 379 -43.23 -26.70 -51.15
CA GLN A 379 -42.98 -26.37 -52.56
C GLN A 379 -42.97 -27.62 -53.45
N ALA A 380 -42.38 -28.72 -52.99
CA ALA A 380 -42.39 -29.99 -53.70
C ALA A 380 -43.82 -30.54 -53.83
N GLU A 381 -44.62 -30.46 -52.78
CA GLU A 381 -46.03 -30.88 -52.80
C GLU A 381 -46.86 -30.02 -53.77
N LEU A 382 -46.70 -28.70 -53.76
CA LEU A 382 -47.36 -27.79 -54.70
C LEU A 382 -46.96 -28.08 -56.16
N ALA A 383 -45.70 -28.42 -56.43
CA ALA A 383 -45.25 -28.79 -57.76
C ALA A 383 -45.88 -30.11 -58.23
N ALA A 384 -45.96 -31.11 -57.34
CA ALA A 384 -46.61 -32.38 -57.62
C ALA A 384 -48.12 -32.21 -57.87
N LEU A 385 -48.81 -31.42 -57.04
CA LEU A 385 -50.22 -31.09 -57.21
C LEU A 385 -50.47 -30.43 -58.57
N ARG A 386 -49.70 -29.40 -58.93
CA ARG A 386 -49.82 -28.72 -60.23
C ARG A 386 -49.56 -29.65 -61.41
N ALA A 387 -48.62 -30.59 -61.30
CA ALA A 387 -48.39 -31.60 -62.32
C ALA A 387 -49.58 -32.57 -62.47
N SER A 388 -50.25 -32.91 -61.36
CA SER A 388 -51.43 -33.78 -61.36
C SER A 388 -52.73 -33.10 -61.83
N SER A 389 -52.82 -31.76 -61.78
CA SER A 389 -54.01 -31.01 -62.24
C SER A 389 -54.01 -30.66 -63.73
N ASN A 390 -52.86 -30.82 -64.40
CA ASN A 390 -52.67 -30.53 -65.83
C ASN A 390 -52.76 -31.78 -66.72
N ASN A 391 -53.15 -32.93 -66.15
CA ASN A 391 -53.62 -34.14 -66.83
C ASN A 391 -55.10 -34.34 -66.49
#